data_AF-A0A2S6WH70-F1
#
_entry.id   AF-A0A2S6WH70-F1
#
_cell.length_a   1.000
_cell.length_b   1.000
_cell.length_c   1.000
_cell.angle_alpha   90.00
_cell.angle_beta   90.00
_cell.angle_gamma   90.00
#
_symmetry.space_group_name_H-M   'P 1'
#
loop_
_entity.id
_entity.type
_entity.pdbx_description
1 polymer ?
#
loop_
_entity_poly.entity_id
_entity_poly.type
_entity_poly.pdbx_seq_one_letter_code
_entity_poly.pdbx_strand_id
1 'polypeptide(L)'
;MRRSTAKAPAAAPQSAAAGADFPRSAPAAVPTEAPAGSPAGPPAGPPVDTTPRQQLQTEFPFELPRGYVDESGTVHRDGVMRLSTARDELIPLRDVRVQENPAYLSVVLLGRVITRLGTLAMVHDGVVENMFASDLAFLQDFYRQINAEGHTRAAVECPHCSEPFEVELGGSRLGES
;
A
#
# COMPACT_ATOMS: atom_id res chain seq x y z
N MET A 1 7.46 16.15 -51.25
CA MET A 1 6.47 17.24 -51.34
C MET A 1 5.44 17.05 -50.22
N ARG A 2 5.10 17.95 -49.30
CA ARG A 2 5.32 19.40 -49.12
C ARG A 2 5.46 19.69 -47.61
N ARG A 3 6.40 20.56 -47.26
CA ARG A 3 6.45 21.30 -45.98
C ARG A 3 5.41 22.42 -46.03
N SER A 4 4.89 22.86 -44.87
CA SER A 4 4.68 24.29 -44.60
C SER A 4 4.39 24.58 -43.12
N THR A 5 4.97 25.69 -42.68
CA THR A 5 5.18 26.25 -41.34
C THR A 5 4.26 27.44 -41.04
N ALA A 6 4.37 27.95 -39.79
CA ALA A 6 4.21 29.36 -39.35
C ALA A 6 2.79 29.78 -38.88
N LYS A 7 2.54 30.73 -37.95
CA LYS A 7 3.32 31.56 -36.98
C LYS A 7 2.27 32.48 -36.27
N ALA A 8 2.45 32.83 -35.00
CA ALA A 8 1.62 33.80 -34.24
C ALA A 8 1.82 35.26 -34.69
N PRO A 9 1.01 36.24 -34.23
CA PRO A 9 1.50 37.13 -33.15
C PRO A 9 0.42 37.75 -32.20
N ALA A 10 0.94 38.51 -31.22
CA ALA A 10 0.35 39.13 -30.02
C ALA A 10 -0.30 40.53 -30.21
N ALA A 11 -1.02 41.03 -29.18
CA ALA A 11 -0.77 42.32 -28.46
C ALA A 11 -2.01 42.86 -27.68
N ALA A 12 -1.75 43.43 -26.49
CA ALA A 12 -2.66 44.23 -25.63
C ALA A 12 -2.75 45.72 -26.08
N PRO A 13 -3.60 46.60 -25.49
CA PRO A 13 -3.21 47.48 -24.34
C PRO A 13 -4.37 47.84 -23.33
N GLN A 14 -4.13 48.08 -22.01
CA GLN A 14 -3.97 49.36 -21.21
C GLN A 14 -5.15 50.38 -21.29
N SER A 15 -5.59 51.21 -20.32
CA SER A 15 -5.31 51.57 -18.90
C SER A 15 -6.31 52.70 -18.44
N ALA A 16 -6.26 53.11 -17.14
CA ALA A 16 -6.61 54.43 -16.54
C ALA A 16 -8.09 54.72 -16.14
N ALA A 17 -8.46 55.47 -15.08
CA ALA A 17 -7.82 56.26 -14.00
C ALA A 17 -8.92 56.58 -12.93
N ALA A 18 -8.63 56.54 -11.62
CA ALA A 18 -8.28 57.65 -10.68
C ALA A 18 -9.41 58.59 -10.22
N GLY A 19 -9.43 58.91 -8.92
CA GLY A 19 -10.19 60.03 -8.35
C GLY A 19 -10.40 59.94 -6.83
N ALA A 20 -9.54 60.60 -6.06
CA ALA A 20 -9.63 60.80 -4.61
C ALA A 20 -10.25 62.17 -4.29
N ASP A 21 -10.89 62.35 -3.13
CA ASP A 21 -10.74 63.57 -2.31
C ASP A 21 -11.30 63.40 -0.88
N PHE A 22 -10.65 64.04 0.10
CA PHE A 22 -10.97 64.08 1.54
C PHE A 22 -11.51 65.47 1.91
N PRO A 23 -12.19 65.68 3.06
CA PRO A 23 -11.51 66.51 4.07
C PRO A 23 -11.82 66.24 5.58
N ARG A 24 -10.73 66.33 6.36
CA ARG A 24 -10.45 66.98 7.67
C ARG A 24 -11.39 66.97 8.91
N SER A 25 -10.73 66.53 10.02
CA SER A 25 -10.59 67.13 11.37
C SER A 25 -11.52 66.73 12.54
N ALA A 26 -10.85 66.32 13.63
CA ALA A 26 -11.30 65.89 14.97
C ALA A 26 -11.65 67.08 15.91
N PRO A 27 -11.91 66.95 17.25
CA PRO A 27 -11.95 65.77 18.14
C PRO A 27 -13.11 65.76 19.18
N ALA A 28 -13.32 64.66 19.92
CA ALA A 28 -13.51 64.64 21.39
C ALA A 28 -14.11 63.32 21.93
N ALA A 29 -13.80 63.08 23.21
CA ALA A 29 -14.40 62.14 24.17
C ALA A 29 -13.83 60.71 24.20
N VAL A 30 -12.94 60.51 25.17
CA VAL A 30 -12.52 59.22 25.73
C VAL A 30 -13.60 58.77 26.73
N PRO A 31 -14.16 57.55 26.64
CA PRO A 31 -14.78 56.89 27.76
C PRO A 31 -13.82 55.88 28.39
N THR A 32 -13.59 56.13 29.68
CA THR A 32 -13.11 55.29 30.77
C THR A 32 -13.04 53.77 30.51
N GLU A 33 -11.83 53.26 30.70
CA GLU A 33 -11.46 51.85 30.82
C GLU A 33 -12.04 51.22 32.11
N ALA A 34 -12.70 50.07 31.99
CA ALA A 34 -13.09 49.18 33.07
C ALA A 34 -12.54 47.77 32.78
N PRO A 35 -12.19 46.97 33.82
CA PRO A 35 -11.07 46.04 33.75
C PRO A 35 -11.36 44.73 33.04
N ALA A 36 -10.25 44.15 32.54
CA ALA A 36 -10.10 42.89 31.82
C ALA A 36 -10.96 41.72 32.34
N GLY A 37 -11.85 41.22 31.47
CA GLY A 37 -12.30 39.83 31.48
C GLY A 37 -11.38 39.01 30.59
N SER A 38 -10.77 37.95 31.14
CA SER A 38 -9.92 37.01 30.40
C SER A 38 -10.59 36.51 29.12
N PRO A 39 -9.91 36.51 27.95
CA PRO A 39 -10.47 35.86 26.77
C PRO A 39 -10.48 34.34 27.02
N ALA A 40 -11.68 33.76 26.98
CA ALA A 40 -11.85 32.31 26.93
C ALA A 40 -11.05 31.76 25.75
N GLY A 41 -10.08 30.88 26.04
CA GLY A 41 -9.30 30.19 25.02
C GLY A 41 -10.20 29.36 24.08
N PRO A 42 -9.75 29.09 22.85
CA PRO A 42 -10.52 28.30 21.90
C PRO A 42 -10.87 26.93 22.48
N PRO A 43 -12.06 26.37 22.18
CA PRO A 43 -12.46 25.07 22.69
C PRO A 43 -11.43 24.03 22.25
N ALA A 44 -10.91 23.28 23.23
CA ALA A 44 -10.01 22.17 22.97
C ALA A 44 -10.66 21.23 21.95
N GLY A 45 -10.00 21.02 20.81
CA GLY A 45 -10.42 20.03 19.82
C GLY A 45 -10.47 18.62 20.44
N PRO A 46 -11.16 17.67 19.79
CA PRO A 46 -11.23 16.30 20.29
C PRO A 46 -9.82 15.76 20.54
N PRO A 47 -9.62 14.94 21.58
CA PRO A 47 -8.32 14.39 21.92
C PRO A 47 -7.75 13.67 20.69
N VAL A 48 -6.60 14.13 20.22
CA VAL A 48 -5.87 13.47 19.13
C VAL A 48 -5.35 12.16 19.68
N ASP A 49 -5.92 11.06 19.20
CA ASP A 49 -5.50 9.72 19.59
C ASP A 49 -4.00 9.56 19.26
N THR A 50 -3.17 9.55 20.31
CA THR A 50 -1.71 9.50 20.21
C THR A 50 -1.21 8.06 20.32
N THR A 51 -2.09 7.08 20.10
CA THR A 51 -1.71 5.67 20.05
C THR A 51 -0.67 5.48 18.94
N PRO A 52 0.53 4.93 19.26
CA PRO A 52 1.54 4.70 18.26
C PRO A 52 0.97 3.79 17.17
N ARG A 53 0.88 4.33 15.94
CA ARG A 53 0.50 3.53 14.77
C ARG A 53 1.59 2.51 14.55
N GLN A 54 1.32 1.27 14.94
CA GLN A 54 2.16 0.12 14.61
C GLN A 54 2.30 0.10 13.09
N GLN A 55 3.52 0.27 12.58
CA GLN A 55 3.76 0.34 11.14
C GLN A 55 3.46 -1.05 10.56
N LEU A 56 2.57 -1.10 9.56
CA LEU A 56 2.25 -2.33 8.85
C LEU A 56 3.53 -2.83 8.14
N GLN A 57 3.98 -4.03 8.49
CA GLN A 57 5.03 -4.71 7.73
C GLN A 57 4.41 -5.29 6.46
N THR A 58 4.82 -4.78 5.30
CA THR A 58 4.27 -5.19 4.00
C THR A 58 5.24 -6.02 3.17
N GLU A 59 6.49 -6.17 3.60
CA GLU A 59 7.55 -6.87 2.88
C GLU A 59 8.24 -7.89 3.79
N PHE A 60 8.49 -9.07 3.22
CA PHE A 60 8.97 -10.24 3.93
C PHE A 60 10.13 -10.85 3.14
N PRO A 61 11.34 -10.92 3.72
CA PRO A 61 12.47 -11.55 3.08
C PRO A 61 12.31 -13.07 3.08
N PHE A 62 12.81 -13.72 2.04
CA PHE A 62 12.91 -15.18 1.93
C PHE A 62 14.24 -15.60 1.30
N GLU A 63 14.61 -16.87 1.49
CA GLU A 63 15.75 -17.49 0.81
C GLU A 63 15.29 -18.78 0.13
N LEU A 64 15.54 -18.91 -1.18
CA LEU A 64 15.19 -20.11 -1.92
C LEU A 64 16.06 -21.32 -1.51
N PRO A 65 15.45 -22.49 -1.23
CA PRO A 65 16.18 -23.71 -0.90
C PRO A 65 17.26 -24.10 -1.91
N ARG A 66 17.01 -23.99 -3.22
CA ARG A 66 18.03 -24.25 -4.26
C ARG A 66 18.48 -22.96 -4.95
N GLY A 67 17.54 -22.12 -5.33
CA GLY A 67 17.79 -20.86 -6.03
C GLY A 67 17.39 -20.91 -7.49
N TYR A 68 17.06 -19.74 -8.03
CA TYR A 68 16.80 -19.55 -9.46
C TYR A 68 18.12 -19.34 -10.20
N VAL A 69 18.32 -20.06 -11.30
CA VAL A 69 19.49 -19.90 -12.16
C VAL A 69 19.07 -19.10 -13.39
N ASP A 70 19.69 -17.94 -13.59
CA ASP A 70 19.38 -17.10 -14.76
C ASP A 70 20.14 -17.54 -16.02
N GLU A 71 19.90 -16.85 -17.13
CA GLU A 71 20.53 -17.12 -18.43
C GLU A 71 22.06 -16.97 -18.42
N SER A 72 22.60 -16.20 -17.47
CA SER A 72 24.06 -16.02 -17.29
C SER A 72 24.69 -17.12 -16.43
N GLY A 73 23.87 -18.02 -15.86
CA GLY A 73 24.29 -19.03 -14.89
C GLY A 73 24.43 -18.50 -13.46
N THR A 74 23.98 -17.27 -13.19
CA THR A 74 24.01 -16.70 -11.84
C THR A 74 22.87 -17.29 -11.01
N VAL A 75 23.18 -17.68 -9.78
CA VAL A 75 22.20 -18.25 -8.84
C VAL A 75 21.66 -17.16 -7.91
N HIS A 76 20.35 -17.01 -7.87
CA HIS A 76 19.63 -16.05 -7.04
C HIS A 76 18.86 -16.81 -5.95
N ARG A 77 19.15 -16.54 -4.68
CA ARG A 77 18.50 -17.21 -3.54
C ARG A 77 17.75 -16.23 -2.65
N ASP A 78 18.34 -15.10 -2.34
CA ASP A 78 17.72 -14.07 -1.51
C ASP A 78 16.63 -13.31 -2.27
N GLY A 79 15.44 -13.21 -1.70
CA GLY A 79 14.33 -12.50 -2.29
C GLY A 79 13.48 -11.74 -1.27
N VAL A 80 12.56 -10.94 -1.79
CA VAL A 80 11.56 -10.21 -1.00
C VAL A 80 10.20 -10.41 -1.65
N MET A 81 9.22 -10.77 -0.82
CA MET A 81 7.82 -10.84 -1.21
C MET A 81 7.04 -9.78 -0.44
N ARG A 82 6.10 -9.13 -1.11
CA ARG A 82 5.15 -8.22 -0.46
C ARG A 82 3.82 -8.90 -0.17
N LEU A 83 3.05 -8.34 0.75
CA LEU A 83 1.63 -8.70 0.89
C LEU A 83 0.89 -8.50 -0.43
N SER A 84 0.00 -9.43 -0.71
CA SER A 84 -0.90 -9.38 -1.84
C SER A 84 -2.00 -8.37 -1.60
N THR A 85 -2.31 -7.61 -2.64
CA THR A 85 -3.51 -6.79 -2.66
C THR A 85 -4.67 -7.58 -3.27
N ALA A 86 -5.90 -7.16 -3.01
CA ALA A 86 -7.07 -7.72 -3.71
C ALA A 86 -6.94 -7.66 -5.25
N ARG A 87 -6.20 -6.67 -5.76
CA ARG A 87 -5.91 -6.55 -7.20
C ARG A 87 -4.99 -7.67 -7.69
N ASP A 88 -4.02 -8.09 -6.88
CA ASP A 88 -3.13 -9.19 -7.22
C ASP A 88 -3.89 -10.50 -7.30
N GLU A 89 -4.89 -10.71 -6.43
CA GLU A 89 -5.74 -11.92 -6.42
C GLU A 89 -6.73 -11.98 -7.59
N LEU A 90 -7.35 -10.85 -7.92
CA LEU A 90 -8.47 -10.84 -8.87
C LEU A 90 -8.06 -10.74 -10.34
N ILE A 91 -6.99 -9.99 -10.65
CA ILE A 91 -6.60 -9.77 -12.05
C ILE A 91 -6.14 -11.07 -12.74
N PRO A 92 -5.32 -11.94 -12.13
CA PRO A 92 -4.85 -13.19 -12.76
C PRO A 92 -5.98 -14.13 -13.18
N LEU A 93 -7.14 -14.08 -12.53
CA LEU A 93 -8.31 -14.90 -12.90
C LEU A 93 -8.84 -14.59 -14.31
N ARG A 94 -8.44 -13.45 -14.89
CA ARG A 94 -8.78 -13.08 -16.28
C ARG A 94 -7.74 -13.52 -17.30
N ASP A 95 -6.58 -14.03 -16.88
CA ASP A 95 -5.55 -14.56 -17.78
C ASP A 95 -6.06 -15.85 -18.44
N VAL A 96 -5.95 -15.95 -19.77
CA VAL A 96 -6.42 -17.11 -20.54
C VAL A 96 -5.71 -18.38 -20.07
N ARG A 97 -4.41 -18.31 -19.75
CA ARG A 97 -3.63 -19.45 -19.27
C ARG A 97 -4.15 -19.97 -17.93
N VAL A 98 -4.64 -19.08 -17.06
CA VAL A 98 -5.24 -19.44 -15.78
C VAL A 98 -6.64 -20.05 -15.96
N GLN A 99 -7.42 -19.54 -16.92
CA GLN A 99 -8.73 -20.12 -17.24
C GLN A 99 -8.61 -21.53 -17.83
N GLU A 100 -7.61 -21.76 -18.67
CA GLU A 100 -7.31 -23.07 -19.25
C GLU A 100 -6.69 -24.02 -18.21
N ASN A 101 -5.85 -23.49 -17.31
CA ASN A 101 -5.19 -24.25 -16.26
C ASN A 101 -5.18 -23.48 -14.92
N PRO A 102 -6.13 -23.77 -14.01
CA PRO A 102 -6.20 -23.10 -12.71
C PRO A 102 -4.93 -23.24 -11.86
N ALA A 103 -4.12 -24.29 -12.04
CA ALA A 103 -2.87 -24.45 -11.32
C ALA A 103 -1.84 -23.35 -11.62
N TYR A 104 -1.97 -22.73 -12.80
CA TYR A 104 -1.08 -21.66 -13.26
C TYR A 104 -1.31 -20.32 -12.54
N LEU A 105 -2.43 -20.18 -11.81
CA LEU A 105 -2.72 -19.00 -10.99
C LEU A 105 -1.57 -18.68 -10.03
N SER A 106 -1.02 -19.71 -9.38
CA SER A 106 0.06 -19.56 -8.41
C SER A 106 1.32 -18.92 -9.01
N VAL A 107 1.66 -19.30 -10.25
CA VAL A 107 2.82 -18.77 -10.97
C VAL A 107 2.64 -17.28 -11.28
N VAL A 108 1.46 -16.92 -11.80
CA VAL A 108 1.15 -15.52 -12.13
C VAL A 108 1.07 -14.65 -10.88
N LEU A 109 0.53 -15.17 -9.78
CA LEU A 109 0.49 -14.47 -8.49
C LEU A 109 1.90 -14.22 -7.97
N LEU A 110 2.73 -15.27 -7.87
CA LEU A 110 4.09 -15.16 -7.37
C LEU A 110 4.93 -14.15 -8.17
N GLY A 111 4.79 -14.15 -9.51
CA GLY A 111 5.45 -13.17 -10.38
C GLY A 111 5.06 -11.71 -10.11
N ARG A 112 3.94 -11.45 -9.42
CA ARG A 112 3.46 -10.08 -9.09
C ARG A 112 3.88 -9.61 -7.70
N VAL A 113 4.08 -10.54 -6.79
CA VAL A 113 4.28 -10.23 -5.36
C VAL A 113 5.73 -10.37 -4.93
N ILE A 114 6.55 -11.07 -5.69
CA ILE A 114 8.01 -11.05 -5.48
C ILE A 114 8.53 -9.71 -6.03
N THR A 115 8.99 -8.84 -5.13
CA THR A 115 9.49 -7.50 -5.48
C THR A 115 10.98 -7.50 -5.80
N ARG A 116 11.72 -8.49 -5.29
CA ARG A 116 13.14 -8.67 -5.55
C ARG A 116 13.52 -10.15 -5.49
N LEU A 117 14.43 -10.56 -6.37
CA LEU A 117 15.11 -11.85 -6.31
C LEU A 117 16.55 -11.66 -6.78
N GLY A 118 17.50 -11.78 -5.85
CA GLY A 118 18.92 -11.53 -6.07
C GLY A 118 19.16 -10.20 -6.77
N THR A 119 19.85 -10.25 -7.92
CA THR A 119 20.19 -9.08 -8.74
C THR A 119 19.33 -8.94 -9.99
N LEU A 120 18.23 -9.70 -10.09
CA LEU A 120 17.31 -9.60 -11.23
C LEU A 120 16.68 -8.20 -11.29
N ALA A 121 16.63 -7.63 -12.49
CA ALA A 121 16.04 -6.31 -12.72
C ALA A 121 14.51 -6.32 -12.53
N MET A 122 13.85 -7.44 -12.84
CA MET A 122 12.42 -7.63 -12.72
C MET A 122 12.11 -9.11 -12.50
N VAL A 123 11.12 -9.39 -11.67
CA VAL A 123 10.53 -10.73 -11.52
C VAL A 123 9.19 -10.74 -12.23
N HIS A 124 8.95 -11.75 -13.06
CA HIS A 124 7.70 -11.98 -13.78
C HIS A 124 7.36 -13.47 -13.76
N ASP A 125 6.19 -13.85 -14.27
CA ASP A 125 5.70 -15.23 -14.34
C ASP A 125 6.72 -16.19 -14.97
N GLY A 126 7.32 -15.82 -16.11
CA GLY A 126 8.38 -16.62 -16.75
C GLY A 126 9.62 -16.89 -15.87
N VAL A 127 9.95 -16.03 -14.90
CA VAL A 127 11.03 -16.34 -13.93
C VAL A 127 10.59 -17.47 -13.01
N VAL A 128 9.35 -17.39 -12.51
CA VAL A 128 8.75 -18.37 -11.60
C VAL A 128 8.56 -19.73 -12.30
N GLU A 129 8.19 -19.74 -13.58
CA GLU A 129 8.07 -20.96 -14.39
C GLU A 129 9.37 -21.75 -14.52
N ASN A 130 10.50 -21.03 -14.55
CA ASN A 130 11.82 -21.61 -14.75
C ASN A 130 12.51 -21.96 -13.42
N MET A 131 11.81 -21.88 -12.28
CA MET A 131 12.33 -22.31 -10.98
C MET A 131 12.27 -23.83 -10.82
N PHE A 132 13.11 -24.37 -9.94
CA PHE A 132 12.96 -25.76 -9.50
C PHE A 132 11.61 -25.96 -8.79
N ALA A 133 11.01 -27.13 -8.97
CA ALA A 133 9.73 -27.47 -8.35
C ALA A 133 9.75 -27.31 -6.81
N SER A 134 10.89 -27.59 -6.15
CA SER A 134 11.03 -27.39 -4.71
C SER A 134 10.99 -25.92 -4.28
N ASP A 135 11.56 -25.03 -5.10
CA ASP A 135 11.57 -23.60 -4.82
C ASP A 135 10.19 -22.99 -5.10
N LEU A 136 9.50 -23.45 -6.16
CA LEU A 136 8.13 -23.07 -6.42
C LEU A 136 7.21 -23.48 -5.25
N ALA A 137 7.33 -24.71 -4.75
CA ALA A 137 6.57 -25.16 -3.59
C ALA A 137 6.86 -24.31 -2.34
N PHE A 138 8.14 -24.03 -2.07
CA PHE A 138 8.54 -23.15 -0.98
C PHE A 138 7.89 -21.75 -1.08
N LEU A 139 7.92 -21.13 -2.26
CA LEU A 139 7.32 -19.81 -2.48
C LEU A 139 5.80 -19.83 -2.36
N GLN A 140 5.14 -20.88 -2.82
CA GLN A 140 3.71 -21.08 -2.64
C GLN A 140 3.35 -21.17 -1.15
N ASP A 141 4.16 -21.87 -0.36
CA ASP A 141 3.94 -22.02 1.08
C ASP A 141 4.18 -20.69 1.80
N PHE A 142 5.27 -20.00 1.48
CA PHE A 142 5.61 -18.68 2.01
C PHE A 142 4.54 -17.64 1.71
N TYR A 143 4.02 -17.63 0.47
CA TYR A 143 2.92 -16.78 0.08
C TYR A 143 1.68 -16.98 0.94
N ARG A 144 1.29 -18.25 1.15
CA ARG A 144 0.13 -18.59 1.96
C ARG A 144 0.35 -18.15 3.40
N GLN A 145 1.55 -18.35 3.95
CA GLN A 145 1.87 -17.94 5.31
C GLN A 145 1.70 -16.42 5.51
N ILE A 146 2.40 -15.60 4.73
CA ILE A 146 2.41 -14.14 4.96
C ILE A 146 1.05 -13.48 4.67
N ASN A 147 0.24 -14.07 3.78
CA ASN A 147 -1.09 -13.54 3.45
C ASN A 147 -2.23 -14.15 4.29
N ALA A 148 -1.99 -15.27 4.97
CA ALA A 148 -2.91 -15.83 5.96
C ALA A 148 -2.85 -15.06 7.29
N GLU A 149 -1.72 -14.43 7.61
CA GLU A 149 -1.51 -13.61 8.82
C GLU A 149 -2.48 -12.41 8.95
N GLY A 150 -3.36 -12.18 7.97
CA GLY A 150 -4.46 -11.22 8.04
C GLY A 150 -5.79 -11.75 8.61
N HIS A 151 -5.98 -13.06 8.80
CA HIS A 151 -7.26 -13.61 9.29
C HIS A 151 -7.14 -14.81 10.25
N THR A 152 -7.89 -14.71 11.37
CA THR A 152 -8.39 -15.76 12.30
C THR A 152 -7.52 -16.31 13.44
N ARG A 153 -7.06 -15.40 14.31
CA ARG A 153 -7.05 -15.69 15.75
C ARG A 153 -8.48 -15.61 16.29
N ALA A 154 -8.99 -16.68 16.91
CA ALA A 154 -10.24 -16.63 17.67
C ALA A 154 -9.95 -16.74 19.16
N ALA A 155 -10.52 -15.83 19.95
CA ALA A 155 -10.59 -16.00 21.39
C ALA A 155 -11.66 -17.05 21.69
N VAL A 156 -11.25 -18.15 22.33
CA VAL A 156 -12.14 -19.23 22.78
C VAL A 156 -11.99 -19.40 24.29
N GLU A 157 -13.09 -19.71 24.98
CA GLU A 157 -13.09 -19.98 26.42
C GLU A 157 -12.96 -21.48 26.68
N CYS A 158 -12.06 -21.86 27.59
CA CYS A 158 -11.92 -23.25 28.01
C CYS A 158 -13.14 -23.68 28.84
N PRO A 159 -13.92 -24.69 28.45
CA PRO A 159 -15.13 -25.09 29.19
C PRO A 159 -14.85 -25.78 30.54
N HIS A 160 -13.58 -26.06 30.85
CA HIS A 160 -13.19 -26.74 32.08
C HIS A 160 -12.73 -25.78 33.20
N CYS A 161 -12.10 -24.66 32.83
CA CYS A 161 -11.61 -23.67 33.79
C CYS A 161 -12.07 -22.23 33.50
N SER A 162 -12.80 -22.00 32.41
CA SER A 162 -13.31 -20.71 31.94
C SER A 162 -12.23 -19.66 31.64
N GLU A 163 -10.98 -20.06 31.43
CA GLU A 163 -9.93 -19.15 30.97
C GLU A 163 -10.00 -18.94 29.46
N PRO A 164 -9.94 -17.68 28.97
CA PRO A 164 -9.88 -17.38 27.55
C PRO A 164 -8.46 -17.62 26.99
N PHE A 165 -8.37 -18.16 25.77
CA PHE A 165 -7.11 -18.29 25.04
C PHE A 165 -7.30 -18.07 23.53
N GLU A 166 -6.25 -17.66 22.83
CA GLU A 166 -6.27 -17.44 21.38
C GLU A 166 -5.89 -18.71 20.63
N VAL A 167 -6.71 -19.09 19.64
CA VAL A 167 -6.42 -20.20 18.72
C VAL A 167 -6.26 -19.70 17.29
N GLU A 168 -5.23 -20.22 16.63
CA GLU A 168 -5.05 -20.10 15.18
C GLU A 168 -6.03 -21.07 14.50
N LEU A 169 -7.11 -20.56 13.92
CA LEU A 169 -8.10 -21.39 13.22
C LEU A 169 -7.61 -21.71 11.81
N GLY A 170 -6.52 -22.48 11.74
CA GLY A 170 -5.81 -22.79 10.51
C GLY A 170 -5.39 -24.24 10.43
N GLY A 171 -6.34 -25.18 10.50
CA GLY A 171 -6.09 -26.54 10.01
C GLY A 171 -6.87 -27.67 10.67
N SER A 172 -8.01 -28.04 10.07
CA SER A 172 -8.35 -29.47 9.92
C SER A 172 -9.41 -29.69 8.83
N ARG A 173 -9.03 -30.55 7.88
CA ARG A 173 -9.85 -31.43 7.02
C ARG A 173 -11.34 -31.07 6.86
N LEU A 174 -11.69 -30.56 5.66
CA LEU A 174 -13.00 -30.84 5.08
C LEU A 174 -13.11 -32.37 4.87
N GLY A 175 -14.03 -32.99 5.60
CA GLY A 175 -14.51 -34.34 5.32
C GLY A 175 -13.85 -35.46 6.13
N GLU A 176 -14.72 -36.33 6.63
CA GLU A 176 -14.57 -37.79 6.82
C GLU A 176 -13.56 -38.28 7.89
N SER A 177 -13.90 -39.11 8.88
CA SER A 177 -15.05 -40.01 9.13
C SER A 177 -15.28 -40.19 10.63
#